data_AF-A0A1Z8VW26-F1
#
_entry.id   AF-A0A1Z8VW26-F1
#
_cell.length_a   1.000
_cell.length_b   1.000
_cell.length_c   1.000
_cell.angle_alpha   90.00
_cell.angle_beta   90.00
_cell.angle_gamma   90.00
#
_symmetry.space_group_name_H-M   'P 1'
#
loop_
_entity.id
_entity.type
_entity.pdbx_description
1 polymer ?
#
loop_
_entity_poly.entity_id
_entity_poly.type
_entity_poly.pdbx_seq_one_letter_code
_entity_poly.pdbx_strand_id
1 'polypeptide(L)'
;MTTISIADNDARVQYTQAVTANSTQLTIDFPFFDLDDIKVIRTTSAGVDTSLSRGTGTGTFAVSGTSVNDGYSGGYITVGDTNDNTYTYTISRDIPISRTTDFATSGPFNISSLNTELDKIYAVMQQIENANDRALTLPDSDTSSSITLPTLASRKGKYLAFNSTSGAAEIGGDVADTETVANQSANISTVAGANSNISALNASGVISNIATVAGISANVTTVATANSNISSIITNLSAVQGASANATLAQNYATETDSLVTGTSDDSSKSWATGGSGSYSMRSSGKGSSKEWATYVSGTADGTEYSAKEYAIGDQRRGSSGGGSAKDWATYTSGTVDNALYSAKYYAEQAQTASASASGSLTTFQAVWQGSGSSDPTGGTVSDGDLFYNTTSNQLKVYNSGWQAVAVDSSSLATPGQALAFAIAL
;
A
#
# COMPACT_ATOMS: atom_id res chain seq x y z
N MET A 1 -105.88 48.08 -20.82
CA MET A 1 -105.42 46.69 -20.62
C MET A 1 -104.00 46.62 -21.13
N THR A 2 -103.08 46.09 -20.34
CA THR A 2 -101.67 45.89 -20.74
C THR A 2 -101.58 44.69 -21.68
N THR A 3 -100.96 44.87 -22.85
CA THR A 3 -100.68 43.79 -23.81
C THR A 3 -99.39 43.08 -23.43
N ILE A 4 -99.21 41.85 -23.94
CA ILE A 4 -97.91 41.15 -23.85
C ILE A 4 -96.88 41.93 -24.69
N SER A 5 -95.62 41.89 -24.26
CA SER A 5 -94.48 42.40 -25.01
C SER A 5 -93.44 41.29 -25.05
N ILE A 6 -93.13 40.80 -26.25
CA ILE A 6 -92.05 39.84 -26.47
C ILE A 6 -90.74 40.63 -26.57
N ALA A 7 -90.04 40.79 -25.45
CA ALA A 7 -88.74 41.44 -25.41
C ALA A 7 -87.69 40.55 -26.08
N ASP A 8 -86.65 41.15 -26.65
CA ASP A 8 -85.49 40.44 -27.21
C ASP A 8 -84.59 39.90 -26.07
N ASN A 9 -85.02 38.79 -25.47
CA ASN A 9 -84.30 38.12 -24.38
C ASN A 9 -84.44 36.60 -24.47
N ASP A 10 -83.50 35.91 -23.86
CA ASP A 10 -83.53 34.46 -23.77
C ASP A 10 -84.75 34.02 -22.95
N ALA A 11 -85.61 33.18 -23.55
CA ALA A 11 -86.77 32.61 -22.88
C ALA A 11 -86.39 31.44 -21.96
N ARG A 12 -85.29 31.61 -21.22
CA ARG A 12 -84.64 30.59 -20.40
C ARG A 12 -83.91 31.25 -19.24
N VAL A 13 -84.18 30.76 -18.03
CA VAL A 13 -83.52 31.20 -16.80
C VAL A 13 -83.04 30.01 -16.00
N GLN A 14 -81.95 30.19 -15.24
CA GLN A 14 -81.41 29.17 -14.35
C GLN A 14 -81.28 29.67 -12.91
N TYR A 15 -81.61 28.81 -11.96
CA TYR A 15 -81.48 29.05 -10.53
C TYR A 15 -80.69 27.92 -9.87
N THR A 16 -79.61 28.26 -9.16
CA THR A 16 -78.86 27.34 -8.29
C THR A 16 -78.97 27.83 -6.86
N GLN A 17 -79.97 27.32 -6.15
CA GLN A 17 -80.29 27.71 -4.78
C GLN A 17 -81.09 26.61 -4.08
N ALA A 18 -81.11 26.65 -2.74
CA ALA A 18 -82.01 25.80 -1.97
C ALA A 18 -83.47 26.21 -2.23
N VAL A 19 -84.34 25.21 -2.34
CA VAL A 19 -85.78 25.38 -2.54
C VAL A 19 -86.55 24.56 -1.51
N THR A 20 -87.58 25.15 -0.93
CA THR A 20 -88.53 24.48 -0.04
C THR A 20 -89.79 24.15 -0.83
N ALA A 21 -90.25 22.90 -0.72
CA ALA A 21 -91.41 22.38 -1.44
C ALA A 21 -92.63 23.32 -1.35
N ASN A 22 -93.22 23.64 -2.50
CA ASN A 22 -94.41 24.46 -2.67
C ASN A 22 -94.34 25.87 -2.06
N SER A 23 -93.14 26.36 -1.72
CA SER A 23 -92.97 27.66 -1.05
C SER A 23 -91.97 28.56 -1.76
N THR A 24 -90.79 28.05 -2.11
CA THR A 24 -89.79 28.87 -2.80
C THR A 24 -90.24 29.16 -4.23
N GLN A 25 -90.38 30.45 -4.55
CA GLN A 25 -90.75 30.93 -5.88
C GLN A 25 -89.48 31.13 -6.71
N LEU A 26 -89.43 30.52 -7.89
CA LEU A 26 -88.40 30.79 -8.90
C LEU A 26 -89.04 31.59 -10.03
N THR A 27 -88.56 32.81 -10.24
CA THR A 27 -89.18 33.77 -11.17
C THR A 27 -89.11 33.29 -12.61
N ILE A 28 -90.18 33.59 -13.36
CA ILE A 28 -90.22 33.53 -14.82
C ILE A 28 -90.21 34.98 -15.29
N ASP A 29 -89.12 35.41 -15.92
CA ASP A 29 -88.86 36.77 -16.38
C ASP A 29 -89.19 36.98 -17.87
N PHE A 30 -89.78 35.97 -18.51
CA PHE A 30 -90.22 36.00 -19.90
C PHE A 30 -91.72 35.71 -20.02
N PRO A 31 -92.41 36.26 -21.03
CA PRO A 31 -93.83 36.03 -21.24
C PRO A 31 -94.14 34.60 -21.73
N PHE A 32 -95.36 34.13 -21.43
CA PHE A 32 -95.91 32.83 -21.84
C PHE A 32 -97.44 32.90 -21.96
N PHE A 33 -98.09 31.98 -22.69
CA PHE A 33 -99.49 32.14 -23.11
C PHE A 33 -100.43 31.15 -22.43
N ASP A 34 -99.95 29.95 -22.13
CA ASP A 34 -100.60 28.93 -21.32
C ASP A 34 -99.69 28.56 -20.14
N LEU A 35 -100.27 28.16 -19.01
CA LEU A 35 -99.49 27.64 -17.89
C LEU A 35 -98.69 26.38 -18.29
N ASP A 36 -99.14 25.64 -19.30
CA ASP A 36 -98.45 24.50 -19.91
C ASP A 36 -97.25 24.87 -20.80
N ASP A 37 -97.05 26.15 -21.14
CA ASP A 37 -95.93 26.61 -21.99
C ASP A 37 -94.57 26.69 -21.26
N ILE A 38 -94.48 26.14 -20.04
CA ILE A 38 -93.26 26.20 -19.22
C ILE A 38 -92.69 24.80 -19.06
N LYS A 39 -91.39 24.67 -19.33
CA LYS A 39 -90.61 23.47 -19.06
C LYS A 39 -89.61 23.71 -17.96
N VAL A 40 -89.50 22.76 -17.05
CA VAL A 40 -88.56 22.82 -15.92
C VAL A 40 -87.71 21.57 -15.89
N ILE A 41 -86.39 21.76 -15.96
CA ILE A 41 -85.39 20.71 -15.78
C ILE A 41 -84.70 20.93 -14.45
N ARG A 42 -84.67 19.92 -13.60
CA ARG A 42 -83.86 19.87 -12.40
C ARG A 42 -82.60 19.06 -12.67
N THR A 43 -81.44 19.67 -12.47
CA THR A 43 -80.12 19.04 -12.60
C THR A 43 -79.51 18.80 -11.22
N THR A 44 -79.04 17.58 -10.95
CA THR A 44 -78.33 17.24 -9.71
C THR A 44 -76.87 17.71 -9.74
N SER A 45 -76.18 17.68 -8.61
CA SER A 45 -74.72 17.94 -8.54
C SER A 45 -73.87 16.95 -9.35
N ALA A 46 -74.39 15.75 -9.61
CA ALA A 46 -73.81 14.77 -10.51
C ALA A 46 -74.08 15.06 -12.00
N GLY A 47 -74.80 16.15 -12.30
CA GLY A 47 -75.15 16.58 -13.65
C GLY A 47 -76.31 15.80 -14.27
N VAL A 48 -77.10 15.05 -13.48
CA VAL A 48 -78.24 14.29 -14.00
C VAL A 48 -79.45 15.21 -14.16
N ASP A 49 -79.93 15.36 -15.38
CA ASP A 49 -81.12 16.16 -15.72
C ASP A 49 -82.40 15.34 -15.54
N THR A 50 -83.40 15.93 -14.87
CA THR A 50 -84.76 15.38 -14.72
C THR A 50 -85.77 16.43 -15.18
N SER A 51 -86.56 16.12 -16.20
CA SER A 51 -87.70 16.96 -16.57
C SER A 51 -88.80 16.79 -15.52
N LEU A 52 -89.23 17.88 -14.90
CA LEU A 52 -90.36 17.87 -13.99
C LEU A 52 -91.66 17.97 -14.80
N SER A 53 -92.74 17.37 -14.28
CA SER A 53 -94.07 17.50 -14.87
C SER A 53 -94.88 18.60 -14.19
N ARG A 54 -95.76 19.29 -14.92
CA ARG A 54 -96.70 20.23 -14.30
C ARG A 54 -97.67 19.49 -13.38
N GLY A 55 -97.90 20.02 -12.19
CA GLY A 55 -98.80 19.40 -11.21
C GLY A 55 -98.55 19.87 -9.79
N THR A 56 -98.97 19.05 -8.83
CA THR A 56 -98.72 19.26 -7.41
C THR A 56 -98.13 17.99 -6.80
N GLY A 57 -97.26 18.14 -5.80
CA GLY A 57 -96.60 17.01 -5.13
C GLY A 57 -95.21 16.68 -5.67
N THR A 58 -94.63 15.60 -5.16
CA THR A 58 -93.21 15.24 -5.40
C THR A 58 -92.92 15.01 -6.89
N GLY A 59 -91.76 15.50 -7.37
CA GLY A 59 -91.36 15.38 -8.78
C GLY A 59 -92.11 16.28 -9.76
N THR A 60 -92.94 17.20 -9.26
CA THR A 60 -93.73 18.13 -10.09
C THR A 60 -93.39 19.59 -9.82
N PHE A 61 -93.91 20.48 -10.67
CA PHE A 61 -93.88 21.92 -10.46
C PHE A 61 -95.24 22.55 -10.75
N ALA A 62 -95.56 23.63 -10.04
CA ALA A 62 -96.72 24.47 -10.29
C ALA A 62 -96.27 25.82 -10.85
N VAL A 63 -97.05 26.36 -11.79
CA VAL A 63 -96.79 27.65 -12.46
C VAL A 63 -97.84 28.67 -12.00
N SER A 64 -97.40 29.86 -11.63
CA SER A 64 -98.26 31.01 -11.37
C SER A 64 -97.82 32.16 -12.27
N GLY A 65 -98.69 32.64 -13.13
CA GLY A 65 -98.42 33.76 -14.03
C GLY A 65 -99.06 35.07 -13.56
N THR A 66 -98.45 36.18 -13.94
CA THR A 66 -99.07 37.51 -13.84
C THR A 66 -99.95 37.72 -15.06
N SER A 67 -101.26 37.52 -14.90
CA SER A 67 -102.22 37.59 -16.01
C SER A 67 -102.25 38.98 -16.66
N VAL A 68 -102.18 38.97 -17.98
CA VAL A 68 -102.44 40.10 -18.88
C VAL A 68 -103.46 39.67 -19.94
N ASN A 69 -103.85 40.56 -20.85
CA ASN A 69 -105.01 40.35 -21.73
C ASN A 69 -105.01 39.00 -22.46
N ASP A 70 -103.85 38.58 -22.97
CA ASP A 70 -103.73 37.46 -23.88
C ASP A 70 -102.70 36.40 -23.40
N GLY A 71 -102.46 36.32 -22.08
CA GLY A 71 -101.53 35.37 -21.46
C GLY A 71 -100.91 35.91 -20.18
N TYR A 72 -99.61 35.71 -19.99
CA TYR A 72 -98.88 36.09 -18.79
C TYR A 72 -97.60 36.86 -19.14
N SER A 73 -97.38 38.01 -18.51
CA SER A 73 -96.18 38.84 -18.76
C SER A 73 -94.92 38.32 -18.05
N GLY A 74 -94.98 37.12 -17.48
CA GLY A 74 -94.03 36.56 -16.53
C GLY A 74 -94.76 35.92 -15.36
N GLY A 75 -94.03 35.53 -14.33
CA GLY A 75 -94.60 34.83 -13.18
C GLY A 75 -93.54 34.17 -12.31
N TYR A 76 -93.88 33.02 -11.75
CA TYR A 76 -92.93 32.16 -11.06
C TYR A 76 -93.41 30.72 -11.08
N ILE A 77 -92.49 29.80 -10.84
CA ILE A 77 -92.82 28.43 -10.48
C ILE A 77 -92.60 28.17 -8.99
N THR A 78 -93.27 27.15 -8.46
CA THR A 78 -92.87 26.48 -7.22
C THR A 78 -92.68 25.00 -7.54
N VAL A 79 -91.69 24.36 -6.92
CA VAL A 79 -91.42 22.93 -7.09
C VAL A 79 -91.99 22.14 -5.92
N GLY A 80 -92.48 20.92 -6.17
CA GLY A 80 -93.09 20.09 -5.13
C GLY A 80 -92.10 19.36 -4.22
N ASP A 81 -90.80 19.40 -4.52
CA ASP A 81 -89.73 18.79 -3.73
C ASP A 81 -88.92 19.86 -2.97
N THR A 82 -88.41 19.51 -1.78
CA THR A 82 -87.40 20.30 -1.06
C THR A 82 -86.02 19.80 -1.47
N ASN A 83 -85.19 20.69 -2.00
CA ASN A 83 -83.82 20.38 -2.46
C ASN A 83 -82.84 21.43 -1.96
N ASP A 84 -81.60 21.03 -1.67
CA ASP A 84 -80.54 21.93 -1.23
C ASP A 84 -79.96 22.77 -2.38
N ASN A 85 -78.94 23.57 -2.07
CA ASN A 85 -78.28 24.46 -3.04
C ASN A 85 -77.37 23.75 -4.06
N THR A 86 -77.34 22.40 -4.07
CA THR A 86 -76.57 21.62 -5.03
C THR A 86 -77.35 21.27 -6.30
N TYR A 87 -78.65 21.61 -6.33
CA TYR A 87 -79.52 21.43 -7.48
C TYR A 87 -79.61 22.73 -8.30
N THR A 88 -79.68 22.56 -9.62
CA THR A 88 -79.92 23.65 -10.56
C THR A 88 -81.26 23.45 -11.25
N TYR A 89 -82.09 24.49 -11.29
CA TYR A 89 -83.35 24.50 -12.01
C TYR A 89 -83.18 25.31 -13.28
N THR A 90 -83.45 24.71 -14.43
CA THR A 90 -83.53 25.40 -15.71
C THR A 90 -84.99 25.51 -16.08
N ILE A 91 -85.48 26.74 -16.17
CA ILE A 91 -86.84 27.06 -16.58
C ILE A 91 -86.75 27.63 -17.98
N SER A 92 -87.55 27.12 -18.90
CA SER A 92 -87.59 27.59 -20.28
C SER A 92 -89.00 27.59 -20.82
N ARG A 93 -89.25 28.48 -21.79
CA ARG A 93 -90.47 28.44 -22.60
C ARG A 93 -90.47 27.20 -23.49
N ASP A 94 -91.62 26.54 -23.57
CA ASP A 94 -91.87 25.37 -24.42
C ASP A 94 -93.28 25.48 -25.03
N ILE A 95 -93.44 26.38 -25.99
CA ILE A 95 -94.71 26.58 -26.68
C ILE A 95 -94.87 25.51 -27.78
N PRO A 96 -96.00 24.78 -27.82
CA PRO A 96 -96.31 23.92 -28.96
C PRO A 96 -96.37 24.73 -30.26
N ILE A 97 -95.54 24.36 -31.25
CA ILE A 97 -95.52 25.00 -32.57
C ILE A 97 -96.79 24.60 -33.33
N SER A 98 -97.86 25.35 -33.11
CA SER A 98 -99.17 25.13 -33.71
C SER A 98 -99.96 26.43 -33.77
N ARG A 99 -100.78 26.58 -34.83
CA ARG A 99 -101.75 27.67 -34.94
C ARG A 99 -103.13 27.13 -34.56
N THR A 100 -103.73 27.72 -33.54
CA THR A 100 -105.04 27.30 -33.01
C THR A 100 -106.18 28.24 -33.41
N THR A 101 -105.87 29.47 -33.81
CA THR A 101 -106.88 30.46 -34.24
C THR A 101 -107.16 30.39 -35.74
N ASP A 102 -108.42 30.16 -36.11
CA ASP A 102 -108.92 30.38 -37.47
C ASP A 102 -109.84 31.60 -37.52
N PHE A 103 -109.56 32.54 -38.43
CA PHE A 103 -110.34 33.77 -38.55
C PHE A 103 -111.52 33.53 -39.50
N ALA A 104 -112.73 33.87 -39.06
CA ALA A 104 -113.92 33.74 -39.89
C ALA A 104 -113.77 34.55 -41.20
N THR A 105 -114.27 34.00 -42.31
CA THR A 105 -114.23 34.63 -43.64
C THR A 105 -115.11 35.90 -43.74
N SER A 106 -115.95 36.17 -42.74
CA SER A 106 -116.80 37.35 -42.63
C SER A 106 -117.16 37.63 -41.16
N GLY A 107 -117.37 38.90 -40.81
CA GLY A 107 -117.72 39.34 -39.44
C GLY A 107 -116.72 40.36 -38.89
N PRO A 108 -116.90 40.82 -37.64
CA PRO A 108 -115.95 41.72 -37.00
C PRO A 108 -114.59 41.03 -36.83
N PHE A 109 -113.51 41.74 -37.17
CA PHE A 109 -112.15 41.22 -37.06
C PHE A 109 -111.66 41.23 -35.61
N ASN A 110 -111.27 40.07 -35.08
CA ASN A 110 -110.80 39.95 -33.69
C ASN A 110 -109.31 40.33 -33.58
N ILE A 111 -109.06 41.62 -33.35
CA ILE A 111 -107.71 42.19 -33.19
C ILE A 111 -106.98 41.57 -31.97
N SER A 112 -107.68 41.17 -30.91
CA SER A 112 -107.06 40.52 -29.74
C SER A 112 -106.45 39.17 -30.12
N SER A 113 -107.22 38.35 -30.85
CA SER A 113 -106.71 37.06 -31.34
C SER A 113 -105.56 37.24 -32.33
N LEU A 114 -105.55 38.29 -33.15
CA LEU A 114 -104.42 38.59 -34.03
C LEU A 114 -103.15 38.92 -33.24
N ASN A 115 -103.24 39.83 -32.26
CA ASN A 115 -102.09 40.21 -31.44
C ASN A 115 -101.53 39.00 -30.68
N THR A 116 -102.40 38.16 -30.12
CA THR A 116 -102.01 36.91 -29.44
C THR A 116 -101.21 35.99 -30.37
N GLU A 117 -101.68 35.79 -31.60
CA GLU A 117 -101.00 34.92 -32.57
C GLU A 117 -99.65 35.50 -33.02
N LEU A 118 -99.55 36.81 -33.22
CA LEU A 118 -98.28 37.47 -33.57
C LEU A 118 -97.26 37.36 -32.43
N ASP A 119 -97.67 37.64 -31.20
CA ASP A 119 -96.81 37.52 -30.02
C ASP A 119 -96.33 36.06 -29.85
N LYS A 120 -97.21 35.08 -30.07
CA LYS A 120 -96.86 33.65 -30.00
C LYS A 120 -95.85 33.25 -31.08
N ILE A 121 -95.97 33.77 -32.30
CA ILE A 121 -95.00 33.52 -33.38
C ILE A 121 -93.60 34.02 -32.99
N TYR A 122 -93.48 35.24 -32.47
CA TYR A 122 -92.19 35.76 -32.01
C TYR A 122 -91.63 34.98 -30.82
N ALA A 123 -92.47 34.58 -29.88
CA ALA A 123 -92.06 33.76 -28.75
C ALA A 123 -91.55 32.36 -29.17
N VAL A 124 -92.16 31.76 -30.20
CA VAL A 124 -91.69 30.50 -30.81
C VAL A 124 -90.37 30.71 -31.58
N MET A 125 -90.21 31.81 -32.32
CA MET A 125 -88.95 32.10 -33.01
C MET A 125 -87.78 32.25 -32.02
N GLN A 126 -87.98 32.96 -30.90
CA GLN A 126 -86.97 33.06 -29.83
C GLN A 126 -86.61 31.70 -29.23
N GLN A 127 -87.60 30.82 -29.06
CA GLN A 127 -87.37 29.46 -28.56
C GLN A 127 -86.51 28.65 -29.54
N ILE A 128 -86.76 28.77 -30.85
CA ILE A 128 -85.99 28.08 -31.90
C ILE A 128 -84.55 28.62 -31.96
N GLU A 129 -84.35 29.93 -31.89
CA GLU A 129 -83.02 30.57 -31.88
C GLU A 129 -82.18 30.07 -30.70
N ASN A 130 -82.74 30.10 -29.48
CA ASN A 130 -82.10 29.58 -28.28
C ASN A 130 -81.71 28.09 -28.38
N ALA A 131 -82.51 27.29 -29.10
CA ALA A 131 -82.21 25.89 -29.33
C ALA A 131 -81.07 25.73 -30.35
N ASN A 132 -81.07 26.52 -31.43
CA ASN A 132 -80.11 26.43 -32.52
C ASN A 132 -78.71 26.92 -32.11
N ASP A 133 -78.61 28.03 -31.37
CA ASP A 133 -77.34 28.58 -30.87
C ASP A 133 -76.55 27.62 -29.98
N ARG A 134 -77.24 26.63 -29.41
CA ARG A 134 -76.67 25.63 -28.50
C ARG A 134 -76.52 24.24 -29.13
N ALA A 135 -76.85 24.09 -30.41
CA ALA A 135 -76.85 22.80 -31.09
C ALA A 135 -75.50 22.50 -31.77
N LEU A 136 -75.12 21.23 -31.78
CA LEU A 136 -74.17 20.71 -32.76
C LEU A 136 -74.98 20.23 -33.97
N THR A 137 -74.59 20.65 -35.17
CA THR A 137 -75.32 20.28 -36.40
C THR A 137 -74.81 18.98 -36.97
N LEU A 138 -75.75 18.14 -37.42
CA LEU A 138 -75.46 16.98 -38.24
C LEU A 138 -75.53 17.37 -39.73
N PRO A 139 -74.74 16.74 -40.60
CA PRO A 139 -74.94 16.89 -42.03
C PRO A 139 -76.28 16.26 -42.45
N ASP A 140 -76.93 16.81 -43.48
CA ASP A 140 -78.25 16.35 -43.96
C ASP A 140 -78.28 14.88 -44.40
N SER A 141 -77.11 14.32 -44.72
CA SER A 141 -76.94 12.92 -45.08
C SER A 141 -76.89 11.97 -43.87
N ASP A 142 -76.76 12.49 -42.65
CA ASP A 142 -76.70 11.66 -41.45
C ASP A 142 -78.09 11.11 -41.11
N THR A 143 -78.16 9.81 -40.87
CA THR A 143 -79.42 9.13 -40.51
C THR A 143 -79.81 9.33 -39.05
N SER A 144 -78.92 9.89 -38.22
CA SER A 144 -79.16 10.19 -36.82
C SER A 144 -80.07 11.40 -36.68
N SER A 145 -81.14 11.27 -35.90
CA SER A 145 -82.11 12.36 -35.73
C SER A 145 -81.68 13.45 -34.76
N SER A 146 -80.63 13.22 -33.95
CA SER A 146 -80.13 14.18 -32.97
C SER A 146 -78.75 13.79 -32.44
N ILE A 147 -77.95 14.78 -32.05
CA ILE A 147 -76.76 14.56 -31.20
C ILE A 147 -77.13 14.91 -29.76
N THR A 148 -77.00 13.95 -28.85
CA THR A 148 -77.09 14.23 -27.40
C THR A 148 -75.69 14.18 -26.82
N LEU A 149 -75.17 15.34 -26.42
CA LEU A 149 -73.92 15.39 -25.68
C LEU A 149 -74.14 14.86 -24.25
N PRO A 150 -73.18 14.09 -23.71
CA PRO A 150 -73.16 13.76 -22.29
C PRO A 150 -73.17 15.03 -21.42
N THR A 151 -73.61 14.89 -20.18
CA THR A 151 -73.79 16.01 -19.25
C THR A 151 -72.46 16.76 -19.04
N LEU A 152 -72.54 18.06 -18.70
CA LEU A 152 -71.35 18.89 -18.45
C LEU A 152 -70.42 18.26 -17.40
N ALA A 153 -70.99 17.68 -16.35
CA ALA A 153 -70.25 17.03 -15.28
C ALA A 153 -69.42 15.83 -15.80
N SER A 154 -69.97 15.03 -16.71
CA SER A 154 -69.28 13.84 -17.24
C SER A 154 -68.24 14.17 -18.32
N ARG A 155 -68.47 15.21 -19.15
CA ARG A 155 -67.57 15.53 -20.29
C ARG A 155 -66.41 16.48 -19.97
N LYS A 156 -66.39 17.10 -18.78
CA LYS A 156 -65.35 18.06 -18.41
C LYS A 156 -63.97 17.38 -18.36
N GLY A 157 -62.97 17.94 -19.05
CA GLY A 157 -61.60 17.41 -19.10
C GLY A 157 -61.40 16.22 -20.03
N LYS A 158 -62.41 15.89 -20.85
CA LYS A 158 -62.42 14.77 -21.79
C LYS A 158 -62.50 15.28 -23.22
N TYR A 159 -62.05 14.47 -24.17
CA TYR A 159 -62.29 14.72 -25.60
C TYR A 159 -63.71 14.33 -26.00
N LEU A 160 -64.28 15.00 -27.01
CA LEU A 160 -65.43 14.48 -27.73
C LEU A 160 -64.94 13.35 -28.64
N ALA A 161 -65.54 12.17 -28.51
CA ALA A 161 -65.23 11.02 -29.36
C ALA A 161 -66.51 10.54 -30.05
N PHE A 162 -66.32 9.69 -31.07
CA PHE A 162 -67.41 9.00 -31.75
C PHE A 162 -67.22 7.50 -31.58
N ASN A 163 -68.30 6.83 -31.21
CA ASN A 163 -68.30 5.40 -31.00
C ASN A 163 -67.81 4.68 -32.27
N SER A 164 -66.85 3.78 -32.13
CA SER A 164 -66.21 3.10 -33.26
C SER A 164 -67.16 2.23 -34.10
N THR A 165 -68.33 1.88 -33.55
CA THR A 165 -69.33 1.05 -34.23
C THR A 165 -70.55 1.86 -34.66
N SER A 166 -71.11 2.67 -33.77
CA SER A 166 -72.36 3.41 -34.06
C SER A 166 -72.13 4.82 -34.59
N GLY A 167 -70.92 5.37 -34.50
CA GLY A 167 -70.64 6.77 -34.83
C GLY A 167 -71.27 7.79 -33.87
N ALA A 168 -71.97 7.34 -32.82
CA ALA A 168 -72.62 8.22 -31.86
C ALA A 168 -71.61 9.02 -31.05
N ALA A 169 -71.92 10.28 -30.75
CA ALA A 169 -71.11 11.11 -29.87
C ALA A 169 -71.01 10.50 -28.46
N GLU A 170 -69.80 10.33 -27.95
CA GLU A 170 -69.51 9.77 -26.63
C GLU A 170 -68.38 10.53 -25.93
N ILE A 171 -68.17 10.23 -24.64
CA ILE A 171 -67.06 10.78 -23.86
C ILE A 171 -65.79 10.01 -24.23
N GLY A 172 -64.80 10.71 -24.79
CA GLY A 172 -63.48 10.15 -25.08
C GLY A 172 -62.59 10.06 -23.84
N GLY A 173 -61.30 9.76 -24.06
CA GLY A 173 -60.29 9.70 -23.00
C GLY A 173 -60.05 11.03 -22.29
N ASP A 174 -59.36 10.97 -21.14
CA ASP A 174 -58.90 12.15 -20.41
C ASP A 174 -57.83 12.92 -21.18
N VAL A 175 -57.96 14.24 -21.18
CA VAL A 175 -56.89 15.14 -21.67
C VAL A 175 -55.62 14.98 -20.81
N ALA A 176 -55.77 14.74 -19.51
CA ALA A 176 -54.67 14.57 -18.56
C ALA A 176 -53.80 13.31 -18.83
N ASP A 177 -54.38 12.23 -19.35
CA ASP A 177 -53.62 11.03 -19.69
C ASP A 177 -52.68 11.29 -20.88
N THR A 178 -53.16 12.04 -21.88
CA THR A 178 -52.35 12.45 -23.02
C THR A 178 -51.23 13.40 -22.59
N GLU A 179 -51.52 14.32 -21.66
CA GLU A 179 -50.53 15.19 -21.05
C GLU A 179 -49.45 14.42 -20.28
N THR A 180 -49.83 13.34 -19.57
CA THR A 180 -48.88 12.45 -18.89
C THR A 180 -47.90 11.83 -19.88
N VAL A 181 -48.38 11.33 -21.02
CA VAL A 181 -47.52 10.78 -22.07
C VAL A 181 -46.62 11.86 -22.69
N ALA A 182 -47.16 13.05 -22.95
CA ALA A 182 -46.38 14.18 -23.46
C ALA A 182 -45.25 14.58 -22.50
N ASN A 183 -45.52 14.62 -21.20
CA ASN A 183 -44.53 14.91 -20.16
C ASN A 183 -43.43 13.83 -20.07
N GLN A 184 -43.73 12.58 -20.44
CA GLN A 184 -42.75 11.49 -20.47
C GLN A 184 -41.90 11.47 -21.76
N SER A 185 -42.23 12.26 -22.78
CA SER A 185 -41.57 12.22 -24.10
C SER A 185 -40.04 12.40 -24.02
N ALA A 186 -39.56 13.34 -23.19
CA ALA A 186 -38.14 13.57 -22.99
C ALA A 186 -37.43 12.33 -22.39
N ASN A 187 -38.02 11.69 -21.39
CA ASN A 187 -37.47 10.48 -20.77
C ASN A 187 -37.42 9.33 -21.78
N ILE A 188 -38.46 9.16 -22.61
CA ILE A 188 -38.49 8.15 -23.68
C ILE A 188 -37.34 8.38 -24.66
N SER A 189 -37.10 9.64 -25.08
CA SER A 189 -35.97 9.97 -25.95
C SER A 189 -34.61 9.68 -25.29
N THR A 190 -34.44 9.98 -23.99
CA THR A 190 -33.21 9.67 -23.25
C THR A 190 -32.94 8.16 -23.19
N VAL A 191 -33.95 7.36 -22.86
CA VAL A 191 -33.83 5.89 -22.80
C VAL A 191 -33.50 5.32 -24.18
N ALA A 192 -34.15 5.81 -25.24
CA ALA A 192 -33.84 5.41 -26.61
C ALA A 192 -32.39 5.71 -26.99
N GLY A 193 -31.86 6.89 -26.62
CA GLY A 193 -30.47 7.25 -26.81
C GLY A 193 -29.49 6.32 -26.07
N ALA A 194 -29.77 6.01 -24.80
CA ALA A 194 -28.96 5.08 -24.02
C ALA A 194 -28.93 3.67 -24.65
N ASN A 195 -30.07 3.17 -25.14
CA ASN A 195 -30.15 1.88 -25.82
C ASN A 195 -29.35 1.85 -27.13
N SER A 196 -29.34 2.97 -27.87
CA SER A 196 -28.49 3.14 -29.06
C SER A 196 -27.00 3.06 -28.68
N ASN A 197 -26.58 3.75 -27.62
CA ASN A 197 -25.19 3.69 -27.14
C ASN A 197 -24.78 2.27 -26.71
N ILE A 198 -25.64 1.55 -25.99
CA ILE A 198 -25.39 0.14 -25.61
C ILE A 198 -25.24 -0.73 -26.85
N SER A 199 -26.11 -0.54 -27.85
CA SER A 199 -26.03 -1.27 -29.13
C SER A 199 -24.72 -0.97 -29.88
N ALA A 200 -24.27 0.28 -29.87
CA ALA A 200 -22.99 0.68 -30.45
C ALA A 200 -21.78 0.09 -29.69
N LEU A 201 -21.83 0.03 -28.36
CA LEU A 201 -20.81 -0.64 -27.54
C LEU A 201 -20.76 -2.15 -27.81
N ASN A 202 -21.90 -2.78 -28.07
CA ASN A 202 -21.96 -4.19 -28.47
C ASN A 202 -21.35 -4.39 -29.87
N ALA A 203 -21.76 -3.58 -30.85
CA ALA A 203 -21.30 -3.68 -32.23
C ALA A 203 -19.80 -3.35 -32.41
N SER A 204 -19.26 -2.44 -31.59
CA SER A 204 -17.83 -2.12 -31.57
C SER A 204 -16.96 -3.18 -30.88
N GLY A 205 -17.57 -4.20 -30.28
CA GLY A 205 -16.88 -5.28 -29.59
C GLY A 205 -16.35 -4.90 -28.20
N VAL A 206 -16.63 -3.70 -27.67
CA VAL A 206 -16.22 -3.29 -26.32
C VAL A 206 -16.71 -4.28 -25.26
N ILE A 207 -17.97 -4.71 -25.37
CA ILE A 207 -18.57 -5.68 -24.44
C ILE A 207 -17.82 -7.03 -24.49
N SER A 208 -17.43 -7.48 -25.69
CA SER A 208 -16.61 -8.70 -25.87
C SER A 208 -15.20 -8.54 -25.30
N ASN A 209 -14.59 -7.38 -25.49
CA ASN A 209 -13.26 -7.06 -24.96
C ASN A 209 -13.27 -7.05 -23.42
N ILE A 210 -14.31 -6.53 -22.77
CA ILE A 210 -14.47 -6.58 -21.30
C ILE A 210 -14.45 -8.03 -20.81
N ALA A 211 -15.18 -8.93 -21.47
CA ALA A 211 -15.17 -10.36 -21.13
C ALA A 211 -13.78 -11.00 -21.33
N THR A 212 -13.07 -10.60 -22.38
CA THR A 212 -11.70 -11.07 -22.65
C THR A 212 -10.70 -10.60 -21.58
N VAL A 213 -10.76 -9.32 -21.17
CA VAL A 213 -9.90 -8.75 -20.13
C VAL A 213 -10.11 -9.44 -18.78
N ALA A 214 -11.36 -9.80 -18.45
CA ALA A 214 -11.65 -10.56 -17.23
C ALA A 214 -10.88 -11.89 -17.18
N GLY A 215 -10.80 -12.61 -18.31
CA GLY A 215 -10.02 -13.85 -18.42
C GLY A 215 -8.50 -13.65 -18.34
N ILE A 216 -7.98 -12.50 -18.79
CA ILE A 216 -6.55 -12.18 -18.76
C ILE A 216 -6.07 -11.80 -17.35
N SER A 217 -6.96 -11.38 -16.44
CA SER A 217 -6.58 -10.97 -15.08
C SER A 217 -5.75 -12.02 -14.31
N ALA A 218 -6.14 -13.29 -14.40
CA ALA A 218 -5.41 -14.40 -13.79
C ALA A 218 -4.01 -14.62 -14.42
N ASN A 219 -3.89 -14.41 -15.73
CA ASN A 219 -2.61 -14.51 -16.42
C ASN A 219 -1.65 -13.39 -15.99
N VAL A 220 -2.15 -12.16 -15.80
CA VAL A 220 -1.35 -11.03 -15.31
C VAL A 220 -0.79 -11.32 -13.91
N THR A 221 -1.61 -11.88 -13.01
CA THR A 221 -1.13 -12.31 -11.69
C THR A 221 -0.06 -13.40 -11.80
N THR A 222 -0.24 -14.38 -12.70
CA THR A 222 0.75 -15.44 -12.95
C THR A 222 2.08 -14.86 -13.45
N VAL A 223 2.05 -13.90 -14.37
CA VAL A 223 3.24 -13.20 -14.87
C VAL A 223 3.92 -12.41 -13.75
N ALA A 224 3.17 -11.76 -12.86
CA ALA A 224 3.75 -11.05 -11.72
C ALA A 224 4.54 -12.01 -10.80
N THR A 225 4.00 -13.20 -10.50
CA THR A 225 4.72 -14.23 -9.73
C THR A 225 5.96 -14.72 -10.48
N ALA A 226 5.88 -14.95 -11.79
CA ALA A 226 7.02 -15.34 -12.60
C ALA A 226 8.15 -14.30 -12.55
N ASN A 227 7.82 -13.00 -12.59
CA ASN A 227 8.80 -11.93 -12.47
C ASN A 227 9.53 -11.94 -11.12
N SER A 228 8.83 -12.17 -10.00
CA SER A 228 9.48 -12.34 -8.69
C SER A 228 10.45 -13.52 -8.68
N ASN A 229 10.06 -14.66 -9.27
CA ASN A 229 10.93 -15.83 -9.37
C ASN A 229 12.18 -15.53 -10.22
N ILE A 230 12.03 -14.81 -11.33
CA ILE A 230 13.15 -14.38 -12.18
C ILE A 230 14.12 -13.49 -11.39
N SER A 231 13.63 -12.56 -10.57
CA SER A 231 14.49 -11.75 -9.70
C SER A 231 15.30 -12.60 -8.73
N SER A 232 14.70 -13.62 -8.10
CA SER A 232 15.44 -14.56 -7.24
C SER A 232 16.47 -15.39 -8.02
N ILE A 233 16.14 -15.83 -9.23
CA ILE A 233 17.08 -16.54 -10.12
C ILE A 233 18.29 -15.66 -10.44
N ILE A 234 18.10 -14.36 -10.70
CA ILE A 234 19.20 -13.43 -10.98
C ILE A 234 20.17 -13.35 -9.79
N THR A 235 19.66 -13.25 -8.55
CA THR A 235 20.50 -13.26 -7.35
C THR A 235 21.29 -14.57 -7.21
N ASN A 236 20.62 -15.72 -7.40
CA ASN A 236 21.28 -17.02 -7.35
C ASN A 236 22.35 -17.16 -8.43
N LEU A 237 22.10 -16.64 -9.63
CA LEU A 237 23.04 -16.67 -10.75
C LEU A 237 24.32 -15.87 -10.44
N SER A 238 24.22 -14.72 -9.78
CA SER A 238 25.41 -13.96 -9.34
C SER A 238 26.28 -14.78 -8.36
N ALA A 239 25.66 -15.50 -7.42
CA ALA A 239 26.39 -16.37 -6.50
C ALA A 239 27.10 -17.53 -7.22
N VAL A 240 26.42 -18.16 -8.19
CA VAL A 240 27.00 -19.23 -9.01
C VAL A 240 28.17 -18.73 -9.85
N GLN A 241 28.05 -17.54 -10.45
CA GLN A 241 29.15 -16.95 -11.23
C GLN A 241 30.37 -16.63 -10.37
N GLY A 242 30.20 -16.26 -9.10
CA GLY A 242 31.32 -16.05 -8.17
C GLY A 242 31.98 -17.34 -7.65
N ALA A 243 31.33 -18.48 -7.77
CA ALA A 243 31.81 -19.74 -7.19
C ALA A 243 33.13 -20.21 -7.82
N SER A 244 33.31 -20.07 -9.14
CA SER A 244 34.56 -20.47 -9.81
C SER A 244 35.74 -19.59 -9.41
N ALA A 245 35.54 -18.27 -9.28
CA ALA A 245 36.57 -17.35 -8.82
C ALA A 245 36.99 -17.65 -7.37
N ASN A 246 36.03 -17.92 -6.47
CA ASN A 246 36.32 -18.33 -5.10
C ASN A 246 37.06 -19.67 -5.04
N ALA A 247 36.71 -20.63 -5.90
CA ALA A 247 37.41 -21.92 -5.99
C ALA A 247 38.86 -21.75 -6.47
N THR A 248 39.10 -20.91 -7.48
CA THR A 248 40.45 -20.56 -7.95
C THR A 248 41.25 -19.88 -6.84
N LEU A 249 40.67 -18.89 -6.16
CA LEU A 249 41.34 -18.18 -5.06
C LEU A 249 41.72 -19.14 -3.92
N ALA A 250 40.82 -20.06 -3.55
CA ALA A 250 41.09 -21.09 -2.55
C ALA A 250 42.22 -22.04 -2.98
N GLN A 251 42.24 -22.45 -4.26
CA GLN A 251 43.34 -23.25 -4.81
C GLN A 251 44.66 -22.49 -4.76
N ASN A 252 44.68 -21.22 -5.14
CA ASN A 252 45.87 -20.38 -5.11
C ASN A 252 46.43 -20.22 -3.69
N TYR A 253 45.60 -19.93 -2.69
CA TYR A 253 46.01 -19.91 -1.27
C TYR A 253 46.55 -21.26 -0.76
N ALA A 254 46.12 -22.37 -1.35
CA ALA A 254 46.60 -23.70 -0.99
C ALA A 254 47.92 -24.06 -1.69
N THR A 255 48.16 -23.63 -2.93
CA THR A 255 49.21 -24.23 -3.76
C THR A 255 50.22 -23.30 -4.41
N GLU A 256 49.92 -22.01 -4.58
CA GLU A 256 50.78 -21.08 -5.33
C GLU A 256 52.13 -20.90 -4.61
N THR A 257 53.26 -21.02 -5.31
CA THR A 257 54.59 -20.93 -4.68
C THR A 257 55.58 -20.04 -5.41
N ASP A 258 55.27 -19.63 -6.62
CA ASP A 258 56.10 -18.82 -7.51
C ASP A 258 55.76 -17.33 -7.46
N SER A 259 54.78 -16.93 -6.64
CA SER A 259 54.37 -15.55 -6.37
C SER A 259 53.56 -15.45 -5.08
N LEU A 260 53.18 -14.22 -4.73
CA LEU A 260 52.03 -13.97 -3.85
C LEU A 260 50.78 -14.58 -4.48
N VAL A 261 49.81 -14.97 -3.65
CA VAL A 261 48.53 -15.52 -4.08
C VAL A 261 47.87 -14.53 -5.05
N THR A 262 47.63 -14.98 -6.28
CA THR A 262 47.15 -14.14 -7.39
C THR A 262 45.91 -13.34 -6.98
N GLY A 263 45.98 -12.01 -7.12
CA GLY A 263 44.90 -11.08 -6.75
C GLY A 263 44.90 -10.63 -5.29
N THR A 264 45.93 -10.99 -4.51
CA THR A 264 46.07 -10.63 -3.09
C THR A 264 47.47 -10.12 -2.78
N SER A 265 47.71 -9.75 -1.52
CA SER A 265 49.02 -9.38 -0.98
C SER A 265 49.67 -10.48 -0.13
N ASP A 266 49.09 -11.68 -0.13
CA ASP A 266 49.44 -12.73 0.82
C ASP A 266 50.25 -13.85 0.17
N ASP A 267 51.13 -14.46 0.95
CA ASP A 267 51.76 -15.72 0.56
C ASP A 267 50.82 -16.90 0.83
N SER A 268 50.88 -17.90 -0.05
CA SER A 268 50.09 -19.12 0.13
C SER A 268 50.58 -19.92 1.33
N SER A 269 49.70 -20.78 1.84
CA SER A 269 50.04 -21.74 2.90
C SER A 269 51.23 -22.64 2.51
N LYS A 270 51.35 -23.01 1.23
CA LYS A 270 52.47 -23.82 0.73
C LYS A 270 53.76 -23.01 0.61
N SER A 271 53.70 -21.74 0.19
CA SER A 271 54.85 -20.82 0.23
C SER A 271 55.39 -20.73 1.65
N TRP A 272 54.52 -20.43 2.64
CA TRP A 272 54.91 -20.37 4.06
C TRP A 272 55.59 -21.64 4.56
N ALA A 273 55.18 -22.80 4.04
CA ALA A 273 55.81 -24.06 4.38
C ALA A 273 57.19 -24.24 3.71
N THR A 274 57.35 -23.87 2.44
CA THR A 274 58.50 -24.30 1.61
C THR A 274 59.51 -23.22 1.22
N GLY A 275 59.17 -21.93 1.27
CA GLY A 275 60.09 -20.82 0.93
C GLY A 275 59.85 -20.15 -0.40
N GLY A 276 58.77 -20.53 -1.10
CA GLY A 276 58.54 -20.18 -2.49
C GLY A 276 59.17 -21.19 -3.46
N SER A 277 59.17 -20.86 -4.75
CA SER A 277 59.67 -21.69 -5.85
C SER A 277 60.08 -20.81 -7.04
N GLY A 278 60.92 -21.36 -7.92
CA GLY A 278 61.44 -20.61 -9.06
C GLY A 278 62.27 -19.41 -8.59
N SER A 279 61.97 -18.22 -9.12
CA SER A 279 62.63 -16.97 -8.74
C SER A 279 62.01 -16.31 -7.51
N TYR A 280 60.85 -16.77 -7.04
CA TYR A 280 60.18 -16.21 -5.88
C TYR A 280 60.72 -16.83 -4.59
N SER A 281 61.22 -15.98 -3.72
CA SER A 281 61.83 -16.35 -2.45
C SER A 281 61.12 -15.63 -1.33
N MET A 282 60.70 -16.37 -0.31
CA MET A 282 60.12 -15.79 0.90
C MET A 282 61.17 -15.26 1.88
N ARG A 283 62.46 -15.42 1.60
CA ARG A 283 63.56 -14.96 2.45
C ARG A 283 63.67 -13.45 2.37
N SER A 284 62.94 -12.76 3.21
CA SER A 284 62.94 -11.30 3.31
C SER A 284 62.83 -10.90 4.76
N SER A 285 63.42 -9.78 5.16
CA SER A 285 63.53 -9.40 6.58
C SER A 285 62.21 -9.57 7.34
N GLY A 286 62.20 -10.38 8.41
CA GLY A 286 60.99 -10.66 9.20
C GLY A 286 59.99 -11.63 8.56
N LYS A 287 60.36 -12.27 7.45
CA LYS A 287 59.58 -13.26 6.71
C LYS A 287 60.49 -14.41 6.22
N GLY A 288 60.09 -15.64 6.48
CA GLY A 288 60.82 -16.82 6.00
C GLY A 288 59.98 -18.07 6.16
N SER A 289 60.27 -19.10 5.36
CA SER A 289 59.47 -20.32 5.43
C SER A 289 59.80 -21.19 6.62
N SER A 290 58.83 -21.99 7.04
CA SER A 290 59.02 -22.98 8.11
C SER A 290 60.17 -23.94 7.79
N LYS A 291 60.32 -24.36 6.52
CA LYS A 291 61.43 -25.23 6.11
C LYS A 291 62.80 -24.57 6.28
N GLU A 292 62.92 -23.30 5.90
CA GLU A 292 64.19 -22.57 6.00
C GLU A 292 64.56 -22.29 7.45
N TRP A 293 63.61 -21.82 8.26
CA TRP A 293 63.78 -21.65 9.70
C TRP A 293 64.19 -22.93 10.41
N ALA A 294 63.71 -24.09 9.95
CA ALA A 294 64.04 -25.37 10.55
C ALA A 294 65.39 -25.95 10.10
N THR A 295 65.85 -25.69 8.87
CA THR A 295 66.92 -26.51 8.27
C THR A 295 68.05 -25.74 7.58
N TYR A 296 67.91 -24.44 7.34
CA TYR A 296 68.83 -23.72 6.47
C TYR A 296 70.14 -23.35 7.17
N VAL A 297 71.27 -23.86 6.65
CA VAL A 297 72.61 -23.73 7.29
C VAL A 297 73.67 -23.17 6.34
N SER A 298 73.25 -22.49 5.27
CA SER A 298 74.16 -21.82 4.33
C SER A 298 73.98 -20.29 4.29
N GLY A 299 73.27 -19.74 5.27
CA GLY A 299 73.06 -18.31 5.48
C GLY A 299 71.94 -18.04 6.48
N THR A 300 71.35 -16.85 6.41
CA THR A 300 70.18 -16.44 7.20
C THR A 300 68.89 -17.07 6.66
N ALA A 301 67.93 -17.43 7.50
CA ALA A 301 66.65 -18.01 7.12
C ALA A 301 65.67 -16.97 6.54
N ASP A 302 65.74 -15.71 6.97
CA ASP A 302 64.85 -14.62 6.54
C ASP A 302 65.61 -13.43 5.94
N GLY A 303 66.90 -13.59 5.61
CA GLY A 303 67.76 -12.49 5.18
C GLY A 303 68.42 -11.72 6.33
N THR A 304 67.99 -11.88 7.58
CA THR A 304 68.54 -11.18 8.75
C THR A 304 69.01 -12.09 9.88
N GLU A 305 68.33 -13.21 10.11
CA GLU A 305 68.57 -14.11 11.24
C GLU A 305 68.84 -15.54 10.74
N TYR A 306 69.69 -16.29 11.44
CA TYR A 306 70.04 -17.66 11.08
C TYR A 306 68.96 -18.66 11.50
N SER A 307 68.91 -19.83 10.87
CA SER A 307 67.92 -20.85 11.21
C SER A 307 68.15 -21.45 12.60
N ALA A 308 67.13 -22.10 13.15
CA ALA A 308 67.25 -22.85 14.39
C ALA A 308 68.34 -23.94 14.32
N LYS A 309 68.53 -24.57 13.15
CA LYS A 309 69.57 -25.59 12.96
C LYS A 309 70.97 -24.99 12.97
N GLU A 310 71.15 -23.81 12.38
CA GLU A 310 72.43 -23.10 12.42
C GLU A 310 72.80 -22.71 13.85
N TYR A 311 71.86 -22.15 14.61
CA TYR A 311 72.09 -21.83 16.03
C TYR A 311 72.40 -23.07 16.88
N ALA A 312 71.79 -24.22 16.58
CA ALA A 312 72.01 -25.44 17.35
C ALA A 312 73.36 -26.11 17.05
N ILE A 313 73.69 -26.31 15.78
CA ILE A 313 74.80 -27.18 15.36
C ILE A 313 75.66 -26.63 14.21
N GLY A 314 75.36 -25.43 13.70
CA GLY A 314 76.04 -24.84 12.57
C GLY A 314 77.45 -24.32 12.89
N ASP A 315 78.14 -23.85 11.87
CA ASP A 315 79.51 -23.34 11.97
C ASP A 315 79.74 -22.03 11.22
N GLN A 316 78.73 -21.47 10.55
CA GLN A 316 78.90 -20.25 9.76
C GLN A 316 79.28 -19.05 10.63
N ARG A 317 78.79 -19.02 11.87
CA ARG A 317 79.07 -17.94 12.83
C ARG A 317 80.30 -18.23 13.70
N ARG A 318 81.01 -19.34 13.48
CA ARG A 318 82.17 -19.72 14.29
C ARG A 318 83.28 -18.68 14.15
N GLY A 319 83.88 -18.27 15.27
CA GLY A 319 84.97 -17.29 15.30
C GLY A 319 84.54 -15.87 14.93
N SER A 320 83.24 -15.61 14.80
CA SER A 320 82.68 -14.28 14.55
C SER A 320 82.16 -13.65 15.85
N SER A 321 82.21 -12.33 15.99
CA SER A 321 81.75 -11.62 17.20
C SER A 321 80.29 -11.97 17.55
N GLY A 322 80.03 -12.34 18.81
CA GLY A 322 78.70 -12.80 19.27
C GLY A 322 78.19 -14.06 18.57
N GLY A 323 79.10 -14.79 17.93
CA GLY A 323 78.85 -15.93 17.06
C GLY A 323 78.85 -17.29 17.76
N GLY A 324 79.05 -18.33 16.94
CA GLY A 324 79.06 -19.73 17.35
C GLY A 324 77.67 -20.37 17.50
N SER A 325 77.59 -21.66 17.20
CA SER A 325 76.43 -22.49 17.54
C SER A 325 76.54 -23.05 18.96
N ALA A 326 75.43 -23.57 19.49
CA ALA A 326 75.43 -24.27 20.77
C ALA A 326 76.45 -25.45 20.78
N LYS A 327 76.60 -26.15 19.65
CA LYS A 327 77.62 -27.20 19.50
C LYS A 327 79.05 -26.64 19.58
N ASP A 328 79.32 -25.51 18.94
CA ASP A 328 80.63 -24.87 19.01
C ASP A 328 80.96 -24.43 20.45
N TRP A 329 80.02 -23.78 21.12
CA TRP A 329 80.16 -23.38 22.53
C TRP A 329 80.41 -24.55 23.47
N ALA A 330 79.84 -25.72 23.17
CA ALA A 330 80.06 -26.92 23.95
C ALA A 330 81.42 -27.59 23.67
N THR A 331 81.83 -27.68 22.40
CA THR A 331 82.85 -28.67 21.98
C THR A 331 84.01 -28.17 21.13
N TYR A 332 83.99 -26.93 20.62
CA TYR A 332 85.01 -26.47 19.67
C TYR A 332 86.32 -26.09 20.35
N THR A 333 87.41 -26.79 20.06
CA THR A 333 88.71 -26.59 20.73
C THR A 333 89.80 -26.03 19.82
N SER A 334 89.56 -25.87 18.53
CA SER A 334 90.57 -25.42 17.55
C SER A 334 90.73 -23.89 17.48
N GLY A 335 89.96 -23.12 18.25
CA GLY A 335 90.02 -21.66 18.29
C GLY A 335 88.93 -21.05 19.16
N THR A 336 88.72 -19.74 19.04
CA THR A 336 87.62 -19.03 19.70
C THR A 336 86.29 -19.30 19.01
N VAL A 337 85.21 -19.34 19.79
CA VAL A 337 83.84 -19.58 19.31
C VAL A 337 83.21 -18.30 18.78
N ASP A 338 83.48 -17.16 19.42
CA ASP A 338 82.86 -15.86 19.14
C ASP A 338 83.89 -14.74 18.89
N ASN A 339 85.07 -15.07 18.38
CA ASN A 339 86.24 -14.18 18.24
C ASN A 339 86.87 -13.71 19.57
N ALA A 340 86.33 -14.11 20.73
CA ALA A 340 86.85 -13.68 22.04
C ALA A 340 87.03 -14.84 23.02
N LEU A 341 86.01 -15.66 23.20
CA LEU A 341 85.93 -16.75 24.17
C LEU A 341 86.10 -18.11 23.49
N TYR A 342 86.64 -19.05 24.25
CA TYR A 342 86.77 -20.45 23.84
C TYR A 342 85.58 -21.28 24.35
N SER A 343 85.41 -22.49 23.81
CA SER A 343 84.34 -23.39 24.25
C SER A 343 84.55 -23.91 25.67
N ALA A 344 83.48 -24.46 26.25
CA ALA A 344 83.55 -25.13 27.54
C ALA A 344 84.55 -26.30 27.53
N LYS A 345 84.61 -27.08 26.45
CA LYS A 345 85.58 -28.18 26.30
C LYS A 345 87.02 -27.68 26.28
N TYR A 346 87.30 -26.56 25.59
CA TYR A 346 88.65 -25.98 25.57
C TYR A 346 89.11 -25.57 26.97
N TYR A 347 88.25 -24.86 27.72
CA TYR A 347 88.59 -24.48 29.09
C TYR A 347 88.77 -25.70 30.01
N ALA A 348 87.99 -26.77 29.81
CA ALA A 348 88.18 -28.02 30.54
C ALA A 348 89.53 -28.70 30.24
N GLU A 349 89.96 -28.75 28.97
CA GLU A 349 91.26 -29.28 28.55
C GLU A 349 92.43 -28.44 29.10
N GLN A 350 92.30 -27.11 29.11
CA GLN A 350 93.30 -26.22 29.71
C GLN A 350 93.38 -26.36 31.23
N ALA A 351 92.23 -26.51 31.92
CA ALA A 351 92.20 -26.75 33.35
C ALA A 351 92.85 -28.11 33.71
N GLN A 352 92.62 -29.16 32.92
CA GLN A 352 93.28 -30.45 33.09
C GLN A 352 94.80 -30.33 32.91
N THR A 353 95.25 -29.61 31.89
CA THR A 353 96.67 -29.34 31.64
C THR A 353 97.31 -28.55 32.80
N ALA A 354 96.64 -27.52 33.30
CA ALA A 354 97.09 -26.75 34.46
C ALA A 354 97.18 -27.62 35.73
N SER A 355 96.21 -28.49 35.97
CA SER A 355 96.23 -29.45 37.09
C SER A 355 97.40 -30.42 37.00
N ALA A 356 97.70 -30.94 35.81
CA ALA A 356 98.85 -31.81 35.58
C ALA A 356 100.18 -31.08 35.82
N SER A 357 100.32 -29.85 35.32
CA SER A 357 101.48 -29.00 35.57
C SER A 357 101.68 -28.69 37.06
N ALA A 358 100.60 -28.37 37.79
CA ALA A 358 100.66 -28.13 39.24
C ALA A 358 101.09 -29.38 40.01
N SER A 359 100.58 -30.55 39.62
CA SER A 359 100.98 -31.85 40.20
C SER A 359 102.45 -32.17 39.92
N GLY A 360 102.92 -31.87 38.71
CA GLY A 360 104.35 -31.98 38.34
C GLY A 360 105.24 -31.06 39.18
N SER A 361 104.88 -29.78 39.30
CA SER A 361 105.62 -28.82 40.15
C SER A 361 105.67 -29.25 41.62
N LEU A 362 104.56 -29.78 42.16
CA LEU A 362 104.53 -30.33 43.52
C LEU A 362 105.47 -31.53 43.68
N THR A 363 105.48 -32.43 42.69
CA THR A 363 106.39 -33.58 42.67
C THR A 363 107.85 -33.14 42.67
N THR A 364 108.21 -32.17 41.82
CA THR A 364 109.57 -31.61 41.76
C THR A 364 109.98 -30.95 43.09
N PHE A 365 109.07 -30.23 43.76
CA PHE A 365 109.35 -29.65 45.07
C PHE A 365 109.52 -30.72 46.16
N GLN A 366 108.63 -31.71 46.22
CA GLN A 366 108.71 -32.81 47.18
C GLN A 366 109.95 -33.70 46.97
N ALA A 367 110.48 -33.76 45.74
CA ALA A 367 111.71 -34.51 45.46
C ALA A 367 112.94 -33.94 46.20
N VAL A 368 112.96 -32.63 46.48
CA VAL A 368 114.04 -31.97 47.24
C VAL A 368 113.62 -31.60 48.67
N TRP A 369 112.32 -31.49 48.96
CA TRP A 369 111.82 -31.13 50.29
C TRP A 369 111.47 -32.37 51.11
N GLN A 370 112.27 -32.65 52.14
CA GLN A 370 112.12 -33.80 53.03
C GLN A 370 111.12 -33.57 54.19
N GLY A 371 110.43 -32.42 54.23
CA GLY A 371 109.46 -32.11 55.29
C GLY A 371 110.06 -31.45 56.52
N SER A 372 109.37 -31.60 57.65
CA SER A 372 109.80 -31.10 58.96
C SER A 372 109.73 -32.20 60.02
N GLY A 373 110.65 -32.18 60.98
CA GLY A 373 110.73 -33.21 62.02
C GLY A 373 111.67 -32.83 63.16
N SER A 374 111.68 -33.60 64.25
CA SER A 374 112.49 -33.34 65.45
C SER A 374 113.93 -33.86 65.34
N SER A 375 114.24 -34.61 64.30
CA SER A 375 115.57 -35.17 64.04
C SER A 375 115.87 -35.14 62.55
N ASP A 376 117.14 -34.99 62.20
CA ASP A 376 117.59 -34.99 60.81
C ASP A 376 117.23 -36.33 60.12
N PRO A 377 116.63 -36.31 58.91
CA PRO A 377 116.26 -37.53 58.20
C PRO A 377 117.49 -38.40 57.92
N THR A 378 117.37 -39.71 58.11
CA THR A 378 118.43 -40.71 57.85
C THR A 378 117.91 -41.81 56.93
N GLY A 379 118.64 -42.13 55.84
CA GLY A 379 118.28 -43.19 54.89
C GLY A 379 118.38 -42.79 53.41
N GLY A 380 118.29 -43.79 52.53
CA GLY A 380 118.61 -43.72 51.09
C GLY A 380 117.65 -42.92 50.18
N THR A 381 116.94 -41.94 50.71
CA THR A 381 116.16 -40.96 49.93
C THR A 381 116.72 -39.54 50.05
N VAL A 382 117.80 -39.34 50.80
CA VAL A 382 118.46 -38.06 50.98
C VAL A 382 119.53 -37.86 49.91
N SER A 383 119.41 -36.78 49.13
CA SER A 383 120.33 -36.38 48.07
C SER A 383 120.95 -35.01 48.36
N ASP A 384 122.10 -34.73 47.73
CA ASP A 384 122.72 -33.41 47.83
C ASP A 384 121.78 -32.32 47.30
N GLY A 385 121.60 -31.26 48.09
CA GLY A 385 120.68 -30.15 47.81
C GLY A 385 119.29 -30.29 48.43
N ASP A 386 118.97 -31.43 49.05
CA ASP A 386 117.69 -31.61 49.75
C ASP A 386 117.54 -30.64 50.92
N LEU A 387 116.31 -30.18 51.16
CA LEU A 387 115.92 -29.25 52.20
C LEU A 387 115.06 -29.93 53.26
N PHE A 388 115.26 -29.60 54.54
CA PHE A 388 114.51 -30.13 55.68
C PHE A 388 114.39 -29.08 56.78
N TYR A 389 113.24 -28.96 57.44
CA TYR A 389 113.14 -28.10 58.62
C TYR A 389 113.21 -28.90 59.92
N ASN A 390 114.31 -28.73 60.65
CA ASN A 390 114.48 -29.35 61.96
C ASN A 390 113.75 -28.51 63.01
N THR A 391 112.67 -29.06 63.55
CA THR A 391 111.79 -28.42 64.54
C THR A 391 112.40 -28.35 65.94
N THR A 392 113.38 -29.20 66.26
CA THR A 392 114.08 -29.16 67.54
C THR A 392 115.15 -28.08 67.56
N SER A 393 115.88 -27.89 66.45
CA SER A 393 116.85 -26.79 66.31
C SER A 393 116.24 -25.51 65.73
N ASN A 394 114.96 -25.52 65.34
CA ASN A 394 114.22 -24.42 64.72
C ASN A 394 114.91 -23.83 63.47
N GLN A 395 115.54 -24.68 62.66
CA GLN A 395 116.38 -24.29 61.52
C GLN A 395 116.00 -25.03 60.24
N LEU A 396 115.97 -24.30 59.12
CA LEU A 396 116.01 -24.89 57.79
C LEU A 396 117.41 -25.44 57.54
N LYS A 397 117.48 -26.68 57.09
CA LYS A 397 118.71 -27.40 56.78
C LYS A 397 118.76 -27.82 55.32
N VAL A 398 119.97 -27.86 54.78
CA VAL A 398 120.30 -28.40 53.45
C VAL A 398 121.23 -29.58 53.62
N TYR A 399 121.06 -30.61 52.81
CA TYR A 399 121.98 -31.74 52.77
C TYR A 399 123.13 -31.47 51.80
N ASN A 400 124.36 -31.54 52.30
CA ASN A 400 125.59 -31.51 51.50
C ASN A 400 126.60 -32.41 52.20
N SER A 401 126.66 -33.68 51.79
CA SER A 401 127.42 -34.74 52.49
C SER A 401 127.06 -34.89 53.99
N GLY A 402 125.93 -34.32 54.42
CA GLY A 402 125.47 -34.19 55.81
C GLY A 402 124.48 -33.02 55.95
N TRP A 403 123.59 -33.06 56.94
CA TRP A 403 122.60 -32.00 57.18
C TRP A 403 123.25 -30.78 57.84
N GLN A 404 123.18 -29.63 57.16
CA GLN A 404 123.78 -28.36 57.58
C GLN A 404 122.70 -27.29 57.67
N ALA A 405 122.82 -26.34 58.61
CA ALA A 405 121.90 -25.21 58.67
C ALA A 405 122.08 -24.33 57.41
N VAL A 406 120.98 -23.97 56.75
CA VAL A 406 120.99 -23.10 55.57
C VAL A 406 121.42 -21.68 55.94
N ALA A 407 121.18 -21.26 57.18
CA ALA A 407 121.63 -20.00 57.74
C ALA A 407 122.29 -20.23 59.10
N VAL A 408 123.44 -19.59 59.35
CA VAL A 408 124.19 -19.66 60.60
C VAL A 408 123.98 -18.36 61.39
N ASP A 409 123.63 -18.44 62.67
CA ASP A 409 123.57 -17.28 63.57
C ASP A 409 125.01 -16.79 63.86
N SER A 410 125.33 -15.56 63.44
CA SER A 410 126.66 -14.96 63.56
C SER A 410 126.89 -14.18 64.85
N SER A 411 125.91 -14.16 65.76
CA SER A 411 125.95 -13.35 67.00
C SER A 411 127.07 -13.73 67.99
N SER A 412 127.74 -14.88 67.83
CA SER A 412 128.82 -15.36 68.72
C SER A 412 130.23 -15.42 68.11
N LEU A 413 130.44 -14.92 66.88
CA LEU A 413 131.72 -15.07 66.15
C LEU A 413 132.86 -14.11 66.58
N ALA A 414 132.59 -13.14 67.45
CA ALA A 414 133.61 -12.18 67.92
C ALA A 414 133.61 -12.07 69.45
N THR A 415 134.32 -12.98 70.14
CA THR A 415 134.61 -12.83 71.57
C THR A 415 135.94 -12.08 71.78
N PRO A 416 136.10 -11.27 72.85
CA PRO A 416 137.30 -10.44 73.06
C PRO A 416 138.63 -11.21 73.03
N GLY A 417 138.63 -12.49 73.38
CA GLY A 417 139.82 -13.35 73.36
C GLY A 417 140.34 -13.68 71.95
N GLN A 418 139.49 -13.68 70.93
CA GLN A 418 139.87 -13.98 69.54
C GLN A 418 140.39 -12.74 68.80
N ALA A 419 139.88 -11.55 69.13
CA ALA A 419 140.38 -10.29 68.58
C ALA A 419 141.85 -10.01 68.97
N LEU A 420 142.27 -10.42 70.18
CA LEU A 420 143.66 -10.25 70.64
C LEU A 420 144.65 -11.22 69.95
N ALA A 421 144.18 -12.40 69.51
CA ALA A 421 145.00 -13.39 68.82
C ALA A 421 145.30 -13.02 67.35
N PHE A 422 144.40 -12.28 66.68
CA PHE A 422 144.63 -11.78 65.32
C PHE A 422 145.56 -10.55 65.27
N ALA A 423 145.74 -9.83 66.38
CA ALA A 423 146.62 -8.65 66.45
C ALA A 423 148.11 -9.00 66.70
N ILE A 424 148.43 -10.21 67.17
CA ILE A 424 149.81 -10.66 67.47
C ILE A 424 150.41 -11.47 66.30
N ALA A 425 149.59 -11.87 65.32
CA ALA A 425 150.01 -12.61 64.13
C ALA A 425 150.12 -11.75 62.85
N LEU A 426 150.17 -10.41 62.99
CA LEU A 426 150.38 -9.46 61.90
C LEU A 426 151.66 -8.62 62.11
#